data_AF-A0A6N9SF52-F1
#
_entry.id   AF-A0A6N9SF52-F1
#
_cell.length_a   1.000
_cell.length_b   1.000
_cell.length_c   1.000
_cell.angle_alpha   90.00
_cell.angle_beta   90.00
_cell.angle_gamma   90.00
#
_symmetry.space_group_name_H-M   'P 1'
#
loop_
_entity.id
_entity.type
_entity.pdbx_description
1 polymer ?
#
loop_
_entity_poly.entity_id
_entity_poly.type
_entity_poly.pdbx_seq_one_letter_code
_entity_poly.pdbx_strand_id
1 'polypeptide(L)'
;MSKPLLIARTLDTELFLLPGMANRHGLITGATGTGKTVTLQKLAESLSEIGVPVFMADVKGDLTGVAAEGTASEKLLARLKNIGVNDWQPHTNPVVVWDIFGEKGHPVRATVSDLGPLLLARLLNLNDVQSGVLNIIFRIADDQGLLLLDFKDLRAITQYIGDNAKSFQNQYGNISSASVGAIQRGLLSLEQQGAAHLFGEPMLDIKDWMRTDANGKGVINILSAEKLYQMPKLYAASLLWMLSELYEQLPEAGDLEKPKLVFFFDEAHLLFNDAPQVLLDKIEQVIRLIRSKGVGVWFVSQNPS
;
A
#
# COMPACT_ATOMS: atom_id res chain seq x y z
N MET A 1 4.12 -10.55 27.53
CA MET A 1 4.80 -9.35 27.01
C MET A 1 5.84 -9.78 26.00
N SER A 2 5.66 -9.40 24.74
CA SER A 2 6.65 -9.58 23.66
C SER A 2 8.01 -8.97 24.03
N LYS A 3 9.09 -9.66 23.68
CA LYS A 3 10.46 -9.19 23.91
C LYS A 3 10.69 -7.87 23.15
N PRO A 4 11.28 -6.83 23.78
CA PRO A 4 11.69 -5.61 23.08
C PRO A 4 12.67 -5.90 21.93
N LEU A 5 12.51 -5.18 20.81
CA LEU A 5 13.31 -5.37 19.60
C LEU A 5 14.50 -4.42 19.62
N LEU A 6 15.72 -4.94 19.61
CA LEU A 6 16.93 -4.11 19.51
C LEU A 6 17.06 -3.55 18.08
N ILE A 7 16.86 -2.24 17.92
CA ILE A 7 16.80 -1.58 16.60
C ILE A 7 18.01 -0.71 16.31
N ALA A 8 18.71 -0.24 17.35
CA ALA A 8 19.94 0.53 17.22
C ALA A 8 20.81 0.37 18.46
N ARG A 9 22.13 0.52 18.30
CA ARG A 9 23.07 0.54 19.43
C ARG A 9 24.37 1.26 19.12
N THR A 10 25.04 1.69 20.16
CA THR A 10 26.46 2.09 20.23
C THR A 10 27.18 1.16 21.21
N LEU A 11 28.45 1.44 21.52
CA LEU A 11 29.17 0.70 22.56
C LEU A 11 28.56 0.91 23.97
N ASP A 12 27.94 2.06 24.20
CA ASP A 12 27.47 2.49 25.52
C ASP A 12 25.93 2.48 25.66
N THR A 13 25.21 2.44 24.55
CA THR A 13 23.75 2.63 24.53
C THR A 13 23.07 1.64 23.60
N GLU A 14 22.01 1.01 24.09
CA GLU A 14 21.09 0.19 23.29
C GLU A 14 19.71 0.85 23.21
N LEU A 15 19.10 0.81 22.03
CA LEU A 15 17.76 1.36 21.77
C LEU A 15 16.82 0.26 21.29
N PHE A 16 15.71 0.12 22.01
CA PHE A 16 14.72 -0.91 21.75
C PHE A 16 13.39 -0.32 21.30
N LEU A 17 12.75 -0.98 20.33
CA LEU A 17 11.35 -0.79 20.00
C LEU A 17 10.49 -1.76 20.82
N LEU A 18 9.47 -1.25 21.49
CA LEU A 18 8.46 -2.08 22.14
C LEU A 18 7.47 -2.60 21.07
N PRO A 19 7.30 -3.91 20.87
CA PRO A 19 6.43 -4.45 19.82
C PRO A 19 5.00 -3.90 19.87
N GLY A 20 4.40 -3.80 21.06
CA GLY A 20 3.05 -3.24 21.25
C GLY A 20 2.92 -1.75 20.90
N MET A 21 4.02 -1.04 20.68
CA MET A 21 4.00 0.34 20.20
C MET A 21 4.14 0.44 18.67
N ALA A 22 4.49 -0.65 17.98
CA ALA A 22 4.72 -0.63 16.53
C ALA A 22 3.44 -0.40 15.70
N ASN A 23 2.25 -0.64 16.27
CA ASN A 23 0.96 -0.28 15.65
C ASN A 23 0.53 1.17 15.89
N ARG A 24 1.31 1.98 16.63
CA ARG A 24 1.03 3.41 16.84
C ARG A 24 1.60 4.31 15.75
N HIS A 25 1.87 3.71 14.60
CA HIS A 25 2.49 4.32 13.43
C HIS A 25 3.92 4.83 13.71
N GLY A 26 4.62 5.22 12.66
CA GLY A 26 5.99 5.72 12.78
C GLY A 26 6.42 6.57 11.60
N LEU A 27 7.48 7.35 11.81
CA LEU A 27 8.12 8.16 10.77
C LEU A 27 9.62 7.91 10.81
N ILE A 28 10.18 7.47 9.69
CA ILE A 28 11.61 7.35 9.45
C ILE A 28 11.99 8.45 8.47
N THR A 29 12.67 9.48 8.96
CA THR A 29 13.06 10.63 8.15
C THR A 29 14.56 10.85 8.17
N GLY A 30 15.10 11.42 7.09
CA GLY A 30 16.51 11.74 6.94
C GLY A 30 16.89 12.00 5.48
N ALA A 31 18.01 12.69 5.27
CA ALA A 31 18.51 12.97 3.92
C ALA A 31 18.87 11.67 3.14
N THR A 32 19.16 11.81 1.85
CA THR A 32 19.65 10.69 1.04
C THR A 32 20.95 10.15 1.61
N GLY A 33 21.07 8.83 1.71
CA GLY A 33 22.28 8.17 2.23
C GLY A 33 22.41 8.13 3.75
N THR A 34 21.47 8.68 4.54
CA THR A 34 21.55 8.64 6.02
C THR A 34 21.12 7.32 6.65
N GLY A 35 20.80 6.30 5.83
CA GLY A 35 20.47 4.95 6.30
C GLY A 35 18.99 4.66 6.54
N LYS A 36 18.05 5.45 5.97
CA LYS A 36 16.60 5.18 6.05
C LYS A 36 16.25 3.74 5.68
N THR A 37 16.71 3.27 4.53
CA THR A 37 16.51 1.90 4.03
C THR A 37 17.06 0.85 5.00
N VAL A 38 18.24 1.09 5.58
CA VAL A 38 18.86 0.18 6.56
C VAL A 38 18.01 0.09 7.83
N THR A 39 17.49 1.22 8.32
CA THR A 39 16.59 1.25 9.48
C THR A 39 15.28 0.53 9.19
N LEU A 40 14.69 0.76 8.00
CA LEU A 40 13.48 0.10 7.53
C LEU A 40 13.69 -1.42 7.50
N GLN A 41 14.75 -1.91 6.84
CA GLN A 41 15.09 -3.33 6.76
C GLN A 41 15.28 -3.93 8.15
N LYS A 42 16.04 -3.28 9.03
CA LYS A 42 16.27 -3.78 10.39
C LYS A 42 14.96 -3.91 11.18
N LEU A 43 14.06 -2.94 11.05
CA LEU A 43 12.73 -2.99 11.68
C LEU A 43 11.89 -4.14 11.10
N ALA A 44 11.86 -4.28 9.77
CA ALA A 44 11.11 -5.34 9.11
C ALA A 44 11.58 -6.74 9.52
N GLU A 45 12.90 -6.97 9.53
CA GLU A 45 13.50 -8.22 9.98
C GLU A 45 13.17 -8.52 11.45
N SER A 46 13.31 -7.50 12.33
CA SER A 46 13.06 -7.69 13.77
C SER A 46 11.58 -7.97 14.08
N LEU A 47 10.66 -7.40 13.30
CA LEU A 47 9.23 -7.68 13.39
C LEU A 47 8.90 -9.08 12.86
N SER A 48 9.45 -9.44 11.68
CA SER A 48 9.33 -10.78 11.10
C SER A 48 9.79 -11.85 12.10
N GLU A 49 10.92 -11.64 12.77
CA GLU A 49 11.50 -12.60 13.70
C GLU A 49 10.61 -12.90 14.92
N ILE A 50 9.79 -11.94 15.35
CA ILE A 50 8.80 -12.16 16.41
C ILE A 50 7.43 -12.59 15.87
N GLY A 51 7.34 -12.99 14.60
CA GLY A 51 6.10 -13.47 13.98
C GLY A 51 5.11 -12.36 13.60
N VAL A 52 5.58 -11.13 13.39
CA VAL A 52 4.77 -10.04 12.84
C VAL A 52 5.05 -9.94 11.33
N PRO A 53 4.07 -10.24 10.47
CA PRO A 53 4.19 -9.99 9.05
C PRO A 53 4.40 -8.50 8.75
N VAL A 54 5.12 -8.23 7.68
CA VAL A 54 5.46 -6.87 7.26
C VAL A 54 5.07 -6.69 5.81
N PHE A 55 4.64 -5.50 5.42
CA PHE A 55 4.47 -5.10 4.03
C PHE A 55 5.35 -3.89 3.73
N MET A 56 6.05 -3.89 2.60
CA MET A 56 6.93 -2.80 2.17
C MET A 56 6.71 -2.49 0.70
N ALA A 57 6.52 -1.22 0.35
CA ALA A 57 6.56 -0.78 -1.05
C ALA A 57 8.01 -0.46 -1.44
N ASP A 58 8.59 -1.22 -2.36
CA ASP A 58 9.97 -1.08 -2.83
C ASP A 58 10.03 -0.33 -4.15
N VAL A 59 10.23 0.99 -4.06
CA VAL A 59 10.31 1.87 -5.23
C VAL A 59 11.71 1.91 -5.85
N LYS A 60 12.74 1.45 -5.13
CA LYS A 60 14.15 1.48 -5.57
C LYS A 60 14.66 0.11 -6.03
N GLY A 61 13.95 -0.97 -5.69
CA GLY A 61 14.37 -2.35 -5.95
C GLY A 61 15.45 -2.85 -4.99
N ASP A 62 15.69 -2.15 -3.87
CA ASP A 62 16.79 -2.44 -2.95
C ASP A 62 16.36 -3.14 -1.64
N LEU A 63 15.07 -3.43 -1.47
CA LEU A 63 14.53 -4.09 -0.28
C LEU A 63 14.50 -5.62 -0.40
N THR A 64 14.49 -6.17 -1.62
CA THR A 64 14.41 -7.63 -1.85
C THR A 64 15.61 -8.42 -1.30
N GLY A 65 16.73 -7.74 -1.02
CA GLY A 65 17.94 -8.35 -0.45
C GLY A 65 17.71 -9.04 0.90
N VAL A 66 16.69 -8.67 1.66
CA VAL A 66 16.35 -9.29 2.96
C VAL A 66 15.91 -10.76 2.84
N ALA A 67 15.63 -11.24 1.62
CA ALA A 67 15.30 -12.64 1.35
C ALA A 67 16.53 -13.57 1.43
N ALA A 68 17.73 -13.03 1.23
CA ALA A 68 18.97 -13.80 1.16
C ALA A 68 19.79 -13.65 2.45
N GLU A 69 20.66 -14.63 2.72
CA GLU A 69 21.64 -14.50 3.80
C GLU A 69 22.63 -13.38 3.48
N GLY A 70 22.90 -12.53 4.48
CA GLY A 70 23.86 -11.44 4.33
C GLY A 70 25.30 -11.96 4.12
N THR A 71 25.98 -11.46 3.10
CA THR A 71 27.40 -11.78 2.87
C THR A 71 28.30 -10.93 3.77
N ALA A 72 29.20 -11.58 4.51
CA ALA A 72 30.21 -10.89 5.29
C ALA A 72 31.15 -10.10 4.36
N SER A 73 31.26 -8.79 4.59
CA SER A 73 32.22 -7.91 3.92
C SER A 73 33.06 -7.17 4.94
N GLU A 74 34.27 -6.74 4.57
CA GLU A 74 35.14 -5.97 5.46
C GLU A 74 34.44 -4.72 6.01
N LYS A 75 33.67 -4.02 5.15
CA LYS A 75 32.88 -2.84 5.54
C LYS A 75 31.80 -3.17 6.56
N LEU A 76 31.09 -4.29 6.39
CA LEU A 76 30.07 -4.74 7.33
C LEU A 76 30.69 -5.13 8.67
N LEU A 77 31.72 -5.98 8.65
CA LEU A 77 32.40 -6.46 9.87
C LEU A 77 33.02 -5.31 10.66
N ALA A 78 33.63 -4.34 9.99
CA ALA A 78 34.14 -3.13 10.64
C ALA A 78 33.02 -2.31 11.28
N ARG A 79 31.87 -2.15 10.60
CA ARG A 79 30.71 -1.46 11.16
C ARG A 79 30.18 -2.18 12.39
N LEU A 80 29.97 -3.50 12.30
CA LEU A 80 29.50 -4.35 13.40
C LEU A 80 30.42 -4.22 14.62
N LYS A 81 31.74 -4.32 14.43
CA LYS A 81 32.73 -4.11 15.51
C LYS A 81 32.60 -2.73 16.16
N ASN A 82 32.43 -1.67 15.37
CA ASN A 82 32.31 -0.30 15.88
C ASN A 82 31.05 -0.06 16.73
N ILE A 83 30.01 -0.87 16.56
CA ILE A 83 28.77 -0.83 17.36
C ILE A 83 28.66 -2.02 18.33
N GLY A 84 29.78 -2.71 18.59
CA GLY A 84 29.84 -3.82 19.56
C GLY A 84 29.04 -5.05 19.14
N VAL A 85 28.84 -5.31 17.85
CA VAL A 85 28.21 -6.54 17.33
C VAL A 85 29.22 -7.64 17.10
N ASN A 86 29.16 -8.62 18.00
CA ASN A 86 30.00 -9.81 18.03
C ASN A 86 29.20 -11.10 17.76
N ASP A 87 27.87 -11.02 17.75
CA ASP A 87 26.91 -12.11 17.66
C ASP A 87 26.11 -12.11 16.34
N TRP A 88 26.52 -11.30 15.36
CA TRP A 88 25.86 -11.27 14.05
C TRP A 88 26.03 -12.61 13.33
N GLN A 89 24.91 -13.16 12.89
CA GLN A 89 24.86 -14.34 12.03
C GLN A 89 24.01 -14.02 10.80
N PRO A 90 24.48 -14.35 9.59
CA PRO A 90 23.64 -14.31 8.40
C PRO A 90 22.43 -15.23 8.58
N HIS A 91 21.26 -14.76 8.17
CA HIS A 91 20.07 -15.59 8.05
C HIS A 91 19.20 -15.09 6.91
N THR A 92 18.31 -15.95 6.42
CA THR A 92 17.25 -15.57 5.50
C THR A 92 16.01 -15.10 6.25
N ASN A 93 15.13 -14.41 5.54
CA ASN A 93 13.79 -14.08 6.01
C ASN A 93 12.74 -14.65 5.03
N PRO A 94 11.56 -15.05 5.52
CA PRO A 94 10.48 -15.46 4.63
C PRO A 94 9.96 -14.24 3.87
N VAL A 95 10.17 -14.21 2.55
CA VAL A 95 9.80 -13.09 1.69
C VAL A 95 8.82 -13.53 0.61
N VAL A 96 7.82 -12.69 0.33
CA VAL A 96 6.91 -12.83 -0.81
C VAL A 96 6.92 -11.53 -1.60
N VAL A 97 7.18 -11.62 -2.90
CA VAL A 97 7.19 -10.46 -3.80
C VAL A 97 5.85 -10.34 -4.50
N TRP A 98 5.33 -9.13 -4.52
CA TRP A 98 4.07 -8.71 -5.13
C TRP A 98 4.36 -7.69 -6.23
N ASP A 99 3.54 -7.67 -7.28
CA ASP A 99 3.70 -6.76 -8.41
C ASP A 99 2.34 -6.50 -9.08
N ILE A 100 1.96 -5.24 -9.28
CA ILE A 100 0.72 -4.89 -10.00
C ILE A 100 0.77 -5.36 -11.45
N PHE A 101 1.94 -5.34 -12.08
CA PHE A 101 2.11 -5.73 -13.48
C PHE A 101 2.37 -7.24 -13.64
N GLY A 102 2.63 -7.95 -12.54
CA GLY A 102 2.91 -9.40 -12.53
C GLY A 102 4.20 -9.81 -13.24
N GLU A 103 5.18 -8.90 -13.36
CA GLU A 103 6.46 -9.15 -14.03
C GLU A 103 7.51 -9.72 -13.06
N LYS A 104 7.58 -9.20 -11.83
CA LYS A 104 8.60 -9.54 -10.82
C LYS A 104 8.06 -10.33 -9.63
N GLY A 105 6.75 -10.48 -9.50
CA GLY A 105 6.11 -11.09 -8.32
C GLY A 105 4.67 -11.51 -8.55
N HIS A 106 4.00 -11.93 -7.49
CA HIS A 106 2.59 -12.30 -7.53
C HIS A 106 1.73 -11.09 -7.94
N PRO A 107 0.78 -11.27 -8.87
CA PRO A 107 -0.07 -10.18 -9.34
C PRO A 107 -0.92 -9.63 -8.19
N VAL A 108 -0.90 -8.31 -8.02
CA VAL A 108 -1.85 -7.62 -7.13
C VAL A 108 -3.01 -7.10 -7.96
N ARG A 109 -4.22 -7.52 -7.62
CA ARG A 109 -5.45 -7.11 -8.31
C ARG A 109 -6.51 -6.62 -7.33
N ALA A 110 -7.27 -5.64 -7.79
CA ALA A 110 -8.49 -5.09 -7.22
C ALA A 110 -9.62 -5.22 -8.25
N THR A 111 -10.88 -5.12 -7.85
CA THR A 111 -11.96 -4.89 -8.83
C THR A 111 -12.28 -3.40 -8.94
N VAL A 112 -12.89 -2.97 -10.04
CA VAL A 112 -13.36 -1.58 -10.19
C VAL A 112 -14.38 -1.22 -9.10
N SER A 113 -15.30 -2.14 -8.81
CA SER A 113 -16.29 -1.98 -7.73
C SER A 113 -15.62 -1.78 -6.38
N ASP A 114 -14.59 -2.58 -6.08
CA ASP A 114 -13.88 -2.55 -4.80
C ASP A 114 -13.03 -1.28 -4.63
N LEU A 115 -12.36 -0.83 -5.70
CA LEU A 115 -11.62 0.43 -5.67
C LEU A 115 -12.54 1.64 -5.46
N GLY A 116 -13.74 1.57 -6.04
CA GLY A 116 -14.79 2.56 -5.85
C GLY A 116 -14.59 3.89 -6.60
N PRO A 117 -15.64 4.74 -6.65
CA PRO A 117 -15.66 5.93 -7.49
C PRO A 117 -14.69 7.02 -7.03
N LEU A 118 -14.39 7.10 -5.73
CA LEU A 118 -13.51 8.14 -5.17
C LEU A 118 -12.06 7.98 -5.63
N LEU A 119 -11.49 6.78 -5.48
CA LEU A 119 -10.11 6.50 -5.89
C LEU A 119 -9.99 6.50 -7.42
N LEU A 120 -11.01 6.01 -8.13
CA LEU A 120 -11.05 6.07 -9.60
C LEU A 120 -11.12 7.51 -10.12
N ALA A 121 -11.92 8.39 -9.51
CA ALA A 121 -11.96 9.79 -9.89
C ALA A 121 -10.56 10.44 -9.81
N ARG A 122 -9.79 10.10 -8.78
CA ARG A 122 -8.40 10.56 -8.63
C ARG A 122 -7.48 9.98 -9.72
N LEU A 123 -7.56 8.68 -9.98
CA LEU A 123 -6.78 8.02 -11.05
C LEU A 123 -7.04 8.65 -12.42
N LEU A 124 -8.31 8.91 -12.71
CA LEU A 124 -8.79 9.52 -13.95
C LEU A 124 -8.59 11.05 -13.99
N ASN A 125 -8.14 11.66 -12.89
CA ASN A 125 -7.96 13.11 -12.75
C ASN A 125 -9.25 13.91 -13.03
N LEU A 126 -10.37 13.43 -12.51
CA LEU A 126 -11.67 14.05 -12.71
C LEU A 126 -11.84 15.30 -11.83
N ASN A 127 -12.54 16.30 -12.34
CA ASN A 127 -13.03 17.42 -11.52
C ASN A 127 -14.30 17.03 -10.74
N ASP A 128 -14.80 17.93 -9.88
CA ASP A 128 -15.96 17.65 -9.03
C ASP A 128 -17.21 17.23 -9.81
N VAL A 129 -17.49 17.87 -10.94
CA VAL A 129 -18.65 17.56 -11.80
C VAL A 129 -18.50 16.16 -12.40
N GLN A 130 -17.34 15.86 -12.95
CA GLN A 130 -17.03 14.54 -13.54
C GLN A 130 -17.03 13.44 -12.48
N SER A 131 -16.54 13.74 -11.27
CA SER A 131 -16.55 12.83 -10.13
C SER A 131 -17.99 12.57 -9.67
N GLY A 132 -18.86 13.58 -9.67
CA GLY A 132 -20.29 13.40 -9.40
C GLY A 132 -20.96 12.46 -10.42
N VAL A 133 -20.63 12.60 -11.71
CA VAL A 133 -21.11 11.69 -12.75
C VAL A 133 -20.57 10.27 -12.56
N LEU A 134 -19.30 10.10 -12.19
CA LEU A 134 -18.74 8.78 -11.90
C LEU A 134 -19.45 8.12 -10.71
N ASN A 135 -19.77 8.88 -9.65
CA ASN A 135 -20.57 8.37 -8.53
C ASN A 135 -21.97 7.92 -8.97
N ILE A 136 -22.63 8.67 -9.85
CA ILE A 136 -23.93 8.27 -10.43
C ILE A 136 -23.79 6.97 -11.21
N ILE A 137 -22.72 6.82 -12.00
CA ILE A 137 -22.46 5.58 -12.76
C ILE A 137 -22.33 4.38 -11.83
N PHE A 138 -21.54 4.50 -10.75
CA PHE A 138 -21.40 3.46 -9.74
C PHE A 138 -22.73 3.14 -9.06
N ARG A 139 -23.49 4.16 -8.69
CA ARG A 139 -24.80 3.98 -8.05
C ARG A 139 -25.77 3.22 -8.94
N ILE A 140 -25.82 3.53 -10.24
CA ILE A 140 -26.66 2.82 -11.20
C ILE A 140 -26.20 1.38 -11.35
N ALA A 141 -24.88 1.11 -11.36
CA ALA A 141 -24.34 -0.25 -11.39
C ALA A 141 -24.84 -1.07 -10.19
N ASP A 142 -24.72 -0.51 -8.98
CA ASP A 142 -25.15 -1.14 -7.73
C ASP A 142 -26.65 -1.41 -7.72
N ASP A 143 -27.47 -0.42 -8.08
CA ASP A 143 -28.93 -0.56 -8.11
C ASP A 143 -29.39 -1.60 -9.17
N GLN A 144 -28.56 -1.90 -10.17
CA GLN A 144 -28.78 -2.95 -11.18
C GLN A 144 -28.09 -4.28 -10.85
N GLY A 145 -27.36 -4.38 -9.74
CA GLY A 145 -26.62 -5.58 -9.37
C GLY A 145 -25.44 -5.91 -10.31
N LEU A 146 -24.88 -4.90 -10.97
CA LEU A 146 -23.75 -5.05 -11.89
C LEU A 146 -22.43 -4.83 -11.15
N LEU A 147 -21.68 -5.91 -10.94
CA LEU A 147 -20.31 -5.82 -10.46
C LEU A 147 -19.38 -5.39 -11.60
N LEU A 148 -18.56 -4.37 -11.33
CA LEU A 148 -17.58 -3.85 -12.27
C LEU A 148 -16.23 -4.47 -11.90
N LEU A 149 -15.74 -5.41 -12.70
CA LEU A 149 -14.51 -6.12 -12.40
C LEU A 149 -13.31 -5.36 -12.95
N ASP A 150 -13.41 -4.90 -14.19
CA ASP A 150 -12.31 -4.27 -14.92
C ASP A 150 -12.72 -2.97 -15.64
N PHE A 151 -11.75 -2.39 -16.35
CA PHE A 151 -11.99 -1.18 -17.15
C PHE A 151 -12.93 -1.39 -18.33
N LYS A 152 -13.08 -2.61 -18.85
CA LYS A 152 -14.04 -2.91 -19.92
C LYS A 152 -15.46 -2.80 -19.39
N ASP A 153 -15.71 -3.33 -18.19
CA ASP A 153 -17.01 -3.21 -17.52
C ASP A 153 -17.34 -1.75 -17.25
N LEU A 154 -16.41 -1.00 -16.65
CA LEU A 154 -16.60 0.42 -16.36
C LEU A 154 -16.84 1.24 -17.63
N ARG A 155 -16.09 0.96 -18.71
CA ARG A 155 -16.30 1.59 -20.01
C ARG A 155 -17.66 1.26 -20.59
N ALA A 156 -18.07 0.00 -20.53
CA ALA A 156 -19.35 -0.46 -21.08
C ALA A 156 -20.52 0.22 -20.36
N ILE A 157 -20.52 0.23 -19.02
CA ILE A 157 -21.60 0.87 -18.26
C ILE A 157 -21.59 2.40 -18.42
N THR A 158 -20.40 3.02 -18.47
CA THR A 158 -20.27 4.46 -18.70
C THR A 158 -20.85 4.85 -20.07
N GLN A 159 -20.60 4.04 -21.10
CA GLN A 159 -21.17 4.24 -22.44
C GLN A 159 -22.68 4.05 -22.43
N TYR A 160 -23.17 2.95 -21.85
CA TYR A 160 -24.59 2.64 -21.75
C TYR A 160 -25.37 3.76 -21.04
N ILE A 161 -24.87 4.24 -19.90
CA ILE A 161 -25.50 5.33 -19.14
C ILE A 161 -25.45 6.64 -19.94
N GLY A 162 -24.35 6.92 -20.63
CA GLY A 162 -24.23 8.10 -21.51
C GLY A 162 -25.26 8.11 -22.64
N ASP A 163 -25.44 6.98 -23.32
CA ASP A 163 -26.39 6.83 -24.43
C ASP A 163 -27.85 6.91 -23.95
N ASN A 164 -28.10 6.56 -22.69
CA ASN A 164 -29.43 6.51 -22.07
C ASN A 164 -29.65 7.59 -21.00
N ALA A 165 -28.83 8.65 -20.96
CA ALA A 165 -28.78 9.62 -19.86
C ALA A 165 -30.15 10.21 -19.47
N LYS A 166 -31.03 10.48 -20.45
CA LYS A 166 -32.39 11.00 -20.22
C LYS A 166 -33.26 10.08 -19.36
N SER A 167 -33.07 8.76 -19.48
CA SER A 167 -33.84 7.77 -18.70
C SER A 167 -33.44 7.75 -17.22
N PHE A 168 -32.18 8.07 -16.92
CA PHE A 168 -31.64 8.09 -15.56
C PHE A 168 -31.79 9.46 -14.87
N GLN A 169 -31.96 10.53 -15.65
CA GLN A 169 -31.88 11.91 -15.17
C GLN A 169 -32.81 12.23 -13.99
N ASN A 170 -34.05 11.74 -14.02
CA ASN A 170 -35.03 12.03 -12.97
C ASN A 170 -34.69 11.37 -11.63
N GLN A 171 -34.03 10.22 -11.65
CA GLN A 171 -33.73 9.45 -10.45
C GLN A 171 -32.34 9.78 -9.88
N TYR A 172 -31.35 9.99 -10.74
CA TYR A 172 -29.95 10.13 -10.33
C TYR A 172 -29.36 11.52 -10.56
N GLY A 173 -30.08 12.40 -11.26
CA GLY A 173 -29.62 13.74 -11.60
C GLY A 173 -28.95 13.82 -12.98
N ASN A 174 -28.40 15.00 -13.29
CA ASN A 174 -27.93 15.30 -14.64
C ASN A 174 -26.61 14.57 -14.97
N ILE A 175 -26.60 13.87 -16.10
CA ILE A 175 -25.43 13.16 -16.63
C ILE A 175 -25.01 13.83 -17.94
N SER A 176 -23.98 14.68 -17.89
CA SER A 176 -23.53 15.42 -19.07
C SER A 176 -22.67 14.56 -19.99
N SER A 177 -22.92 14.64 -21.30
CA SER A 177 -22.11 13.96 -22.33
C SER A 177 -20.62 14.33 -22.26
N ALA A 178 -20.32 15.59 -21.89
CA ALA A 178 -18.96 16.06 -21.67
C ALA A 178 -18.24 15.30 -20.56
N SER A 179 -18.92 14.98 -19.46
CA SER A 179 -18.34 14.24 -18.33
C SER A 179 -18.15 12.76 -18.67
N VAL A 180 -19.13 12.15 -19.35
CA VAL A 180 -19.02 10.77 -19.88
C VAL A 180 -17.79 10.66 -20.79
N GLY A 181 -17.63 11.61 -21.73
CA GLY A 181 -16.47 11.62 -22.63
C GLY A 181 -15.14 11.84 -21.90
N ALA A 182 -15.11 12.60 -20.80
CA ALA A 182 -13.91 12.78 -19.99
C ALA A 182 -13.51 11.48 -19.27
N ILE A 183 -14.47 10.77 -18.67
CA ILE A 183 -14.26 9.47 -18.01
C ILE A 183 -13.73 8.46 -19.03
N GLN A 184 -14.36 8.34 -20.20
CA GLN A 184 -13.93 7.43 -21.27
C GLN A 184 -12.49 7.69 -21.74
N ARG A 185 -12.11 8.95 -21.94
CA ARG A 185 -10.73 9.31 -22.32
C ARG A 185 -9.73 9.02 -21.20
N GLY A 186 -10.11 9.27 -19.95
CA GLY A 186 -9.28 8.93 -18.79
C GLY A 186 -9.01 7.42 -18.71
N LEU A 187 -10.04 6.60 -18.90
CA LEU A 187 -9.91 5.14 -18.91
C LEU A 187 -8.95 4.67 -20.01
N LEU A 188 -9.10 5.19 -21.22
CA LEU A 188 -8.20 4.87 -22.33
C LEU A 188 -6.75 5.26 -22.03
N SER A 189 -6.52 6.43 -21.41
CA SER A 189 -5.18 6.87 -21.03
C SER A 189 -4.55 5.96 -19.97
N LEU A 190 -5.33 5.51 -18.98
CA LEU A 190 -4.86 4.59 -17.94
C LEU A 190 -4.58 3.18 -18.50
N GLU A 191 -5.42 2.69 -19.42
CA GLU A 191 -5.18 1.42 -20.12
C GLU A 191 -3.85 1.45 -20.88
N GLN A 192 -3.56 2.54 -21.60
CA GLN A 192 -2.29 2.70 -22.33
C GLN A 192 -1.07 2.73 -21.41
N GLN A 193 -1.23 3.22 -20.18
CA GLN A 193 -0.17 3.21 -19.17
C GLN A 193 -0.07 1.86 -18.44
N GLY A 194 -0.92 0.89 -18.77
CA GLY A 194 -0.89 -0.45 -18.16
C GLY A 194 -1.60 -0.55 -16.82
N ALA A 195 -2.36 0.47 -16.40
CA ALA A 195 -3.10 0.43 -15.13
C ALA A 195 -4.19 -0.66 -15.10
N ALA A 196 -4.60 -1.16 -16.27
CA ALA A 196 -5.54 -2.28 -16.40
C ALA A 196 -5.05 -3.56 -15.70
N HIS A 197 -3.73 -3.74 -15.47
CA HIS A 197 -3.20 -4.91 -14.77
C HIS A 197 -3.60 -4.96 -13.29
N LEU A 198 -3.93 -3.81 -12.69
CA LEU A 198 -4.48 -3.73 -11.34
C LEU A 198 -5.90 -4.28 -11.27
N PHE A 199 -6.66 -4.30 -12.37
CA PHE A 199 -8.09 -4.58 -12.31
C PHE A 199 -8.44 -5.98 -12.80
N GLY A 200 -9.20 -6.71 -11.99
CA GLY A 200 -9.77 -8.01 -12.33
C GLY A 200 -9.64 -9.03 -11.21
N GLU A 201 -9.90 -10.29 -11.55
CA GLU A 201 -9.87 -11.42 -10.62
C GLU A 201 -8.68 -12.37 -10.88
N PRO A 202 -8.23 -13.17 -9.89
CA PRO A 202 -8.66 -13.12 -8.49
C PRO A 202 -8.15 -11.84 -7.82
N MET A 203 -9.03 -11.22 -7.02
CA MET A 203 -8.68 -10.08 -6.19
C MET A 203 -7.72 -10.52 -5.06
N LEU A 204 -6.88 -9.60 -4.60
CA LEU A 204 -6.03 -9.81 -3.44
C LEU A 204 -6.86 -10.26 -2.21
N ASP A 205 -6.47 -11.36 -1.58
CA ASP A 205 -6.93 -11.68 -0.21
C ASP A 205 -5.92 -11.10 0.79
N ILE A 206 -6.35 -10.12 1.59
CA ILE A 206 -5.50 -9.49 2.62
C ILE A 206 -4.90 -10.51 3.62
N LYS A 207 -5.51 -11.69 3.78
CA LYS A 207 -4.99 -12.75 4.65
C LYS A 207 -3.68 -13.34 4.11
N ASP A 208 -3.42 -13.24 2.81
CA ASP A 208 -2.15 -13.69 2.23
C ASP A 208 -0.94 -12.93 2.79
N TRP A 209 -1.15 -11.68 3.24
CA TRP A 209 -0.13 -10.87 3.90
C TRP A 209 0.05 -11.19 5.38
N MET A 210 -0.88 -11.93 6.00
CA MET A 210 -0.89 -12.20 7.45
C MET A 210 -0.22 -13.51 7.85
N ARG A 211 0.51 -14.11 6.92
CA ARG A 211 1.09 -15.45 7.08
C ARG A 211 2.39 -15.43 7.87
N THR A 212 2.67 -16.54 8.53
CA THR A 212 3.98 -16.88 9.10
C THR A 212 4.54 -18.11 8.40
N ASP A 213 5.86 -18.27 8.42
CA ASP A 213 6.52 -19.48 7.95
C ASP A 213 6.40 -20.64 8.96
N ALA A 214 7.01 -21.79 8.63
CA ALA A 214 7.03 -22.97 9.49
C ALA A 214 7.78 -22.77 10.82
N ASN A 215 8.64 -21.76 10.93
CA ASN A 215 9.39 -21.41 12.13
C ASN A 215 8.67 -20.33 12.98
N GLY A 216 7.49 -19.87 12.54
CA GLY A 216 6.73 -18.81 13.19
C GLY A 216 7.21 -17.40 12.87
N LYS A 217 8.13 -17.22 11.91
CA LYS A 217 8.55 -15.89 11.43
C LYS A 217 7.45 -15.30 10.55
N GLY A 218 7.15 -14.01 10.72
CA GLY A 218 6.16 -13.29 9.92
C GLY A 218 6.68 -13.06 8.50
N VAL A 219 5.85 -13.29 7.49
CA VAL A 219 6.25 -13.09 6.09
C VAL A 219 6.48 -11.60 5.83
N ILE A 220 7.61 -11.28 5.19
CA ILE A 220 7.93 -9.96 4.67
C ILE A 220 7.41 -9.87 3.23
N ASN A 221 6.33 -9.12 3.05
CA ASN A 221 5.68 -8.87 1.78
C ASN A 221 6.31 -7.63 1.13
N ILE A 222 6.82 -7.77 -0.09
CA ILE A 222 7.48 -6.67 -0.82
C ILE A 222 6.71 -6.40 -2.10
N LEU A 223 6.12 -5.22 -2.23
CA LEU A 223 5.55 -4.75 -3.49
C LEU A 223 6.68 -4.15 -4.33
N SER A 224 7.02 -4.79 -5.45
CA SER A 224 7.92 -4.23 -6.45
C SER A 224 7.22 -3.04 -7.11
N ALA A 225 7.67 -1.84 -6.77
CA ALA A 225 7.04 -0.59 -7.16
C ALA A 225 7.92 0.27 -8.07
N GLU A 226 9.05 -0.24 -8.59
CA GLU A 226 9.95 0.51 -9.48
C GLU A 226 9.24 1.08 -10.71
N LYS A 227 8.41 0.26 -11.38
CA LYS A 227 7.59 0.69 -12.53
C LYS A 227 6.39 1.52 -12.07
N LEU A 228 5.76 1.11 -10.98
CA LEU A 228 4.60 1.79 -10.39
C LEU A 228 4.94 3.22 -9.94
N TYR A 229 6.17 3.46 -9.50
CA TYR A 229 6.70 4.76 -9.11
C TYR A 229 6.64 5.79 -10.25
N GLN A 230 6.77 5.33 -11.50
CA GLN A 230 6.62 6.19 -12.68
C GLN A 230 5.15 6.59 -12.95
N MET A 231 4.20 6.02 -12.20
CA MET A 231 2.77 6.29 -12.27
C MET A 231 2.24 6.75 -10.89
N PRO A 232 2.57 7.97 -10.42
CA PRO A 232 2.32 8.39 -9.03
C PRO A 232 0.85 8.29 -8.60
N LYS A 233 -0.09 8.56 -9.52
CA LYS A 233 -1.53 8.42 -9.24
C LYS A 233 -1.92 6.97 -8.99
N LEU A 234 -1.40 6.04 -9.79
CA LEU A 234 -1.63 4.60 -9.61
C LEU A 234 -0.98 4.10 -8.33
N TYR A 235 0.25 4.52 -8.06
CA TYR A 235 0.94 4.22 -6.80
C TYR A 235 0.11 4.63 -5.58
N ALA A 236 -0.28 5.91 -5.50
CA ALA A 236 -1.01 6.43 -4.35
C ALA A 236 -2.40 5.79 -4.18
N ALA A 237 -3.16 5.62 -5.28
CA ALA A 237 -4.47 4.99 -5.23
C ALA A 237 -4.38 3.52 -4.80
N SER A 238 -3.41 2.77 -5.34
CA SER A 238 -3.22 1.35 -5.00
C SER A 238 -2.90 1.19 -3.52
N LEU A 239 -1.97 1.98 -2.99
CA LEU A 239 -1.58 1.89 -1.59
C LEU A 239 -2.70 2.29 -0.63
N LEU A 240 -3.45 3.34 -0.94
CA LEU A 240 -4.59 3.75 -0.12
C LEU A 240 -5.72 2.72 -0.16
N TRP A 241 -5.96 2.13 -1.34
CA TRP A 241 -6.89 1.01 -1.48
C TRP A 241 -6.48 -0.16 -0.59
N MET A 242 -5.21 -0.60 -0.65
CA MET A 242 -4.69 -1.68 0.20
C MET A 242 -4.88 -1.42 1.71
N LEU A 243 -4.67 -0.17 2.16
CA LEU A 243 -4.92 0.19 3.56
C LEU A 243 -6.42 0.18 3.91
N SER A 244 -7.27 0.60 2.97
CA SER A 244 -8.72 0.59 3.15
C SER A 244 -9.23 -0.84 3.25
N GLU A 245 -8.76 -1.74 2.38
CA GLU A 245 -9.06 -3.18 2.43
C GLU A 245 -8.67 -3.80 3.78
N LEU A 246 -7.47 -3.50 4.27
CA LEU A 246 -7.04 -3.96 5.60
C LEU A 246 -7.97 -3.43 6.70
N TYR A 247 -8.40 -2.17 6.63
CA TYR A 247 -9.31 -1.60 7.61
C TYR A 247 -10.70 -2.25 7.57
N GLU A 248 -11.23 -2.50 6.37
CA GLU A 248 -12.58 -3.03 6.19
C GLU A 248 -12.67 -4.52 6.53
N GLN A 249 -11.67 -5.31 6.15
CA GLN A 249 -11.66 -6.76 6.31
C GLN A 249 -11.23 -7.22 7.71
N LEU A 250 -10.42 -6.42 8.42
CA LEU A 250 -9.90 -6.85 9.72
C LEU A 250 -10.88 -6.60 10.87
N PRO A 251 -10.99 -7.56 11.81
CA PRO A 251 -11.73 -7.32 13.05
C PRO A 251 -10.94 -6.38 13.97
N GLU A 252 -11.68 -5.64 14.80
CA GLU A 252 -11.11 -4.90 15.92
C GLU A 252 -10.25 -5.82 16.80
N ALA A 253 -9.10 -5.33 17.24
CA ALA A 253 -8.11 -6.13 17.93
C ALA A 253 -7.74 -5.62 19.33
N GLY A 254 -8.14 -4.39 19.68
CA GLY A 254 -7.78 -3.76 20.95
C GLY A 254 -6.25 -3.57 21.10
N ASP A 255 -5.77 -3.61 22.34
CA ASP A 255 -4.35 -3.46 22.66
C ASP A 255 -3.65 -4.84 22.68
N LEU A 256 -2.95 -5.15 21.58
CA LEU A 256 -2.18 -6.39 21.43
C LEU A 256 -0.74 -6.23 21.95
N GLU A 257 -0.11 -7.33 22.36
CA GLU A 257 1.31 -7.33 22.75
C GLU A 257 2.28 -7.10 21.58
N LYS A 258 1.81 -7.32 20.35
CA LYS A 258 2.50 -7.03 19.09
C LYS A 258 1.43 -6.81 17.98
N PRO A 259 1.73 -6.00 16.93
CA PRO A 259 0.83 -5.81 15.80
C PRO A 259 0.51 -7.11 15.06
N LYS A 260 -0.61 -7.13 14.33
CA LYS A 260 -0.95 -8.17 13.35
C LYS A 260 -0.18 -8.01 12.04
N LEU A 261 0.14 -6.77 11.66
CA LEU A 261 0.84 -6.40 10.43
C LEU A 261 1.49 -5.02 10.63
N VAL A 262 2.65 -4.78 10.02
CA VAL A 262 3.23 -3.44 9.90
C VAL A 262 3.47 -3.11 8.44
N PHE A 263 2.97 -1.96 8.00
CA PHE A 263 3.08 -1.44 6.65
C PHE A 263 4.16 -0.35 6.60
N PHE A 264 5.15 -0.48 5.72
CA PHE A 264 6.17 0.55 5.47
C PHE A 264 5.96 1.16 4.08
N PHE A 265 5.84 2.49 4.07
CA PHE A 265 5.79 3.29 2.85
C PHE A 265 7.18 3.87 2.60
N ASP A 266 7.96 3.28 1.71
CA ASP A 266 9.12 3.97 1.16
C ASP A 266 8.68 5.10 0.24
N GLU A 267 9.41 6.20 0.29
CA GLU A 267 9.06 7.46 -0.39
C GLU A 267 7.63 7.94 -0.14
N ALA A 268 7.25 7.97 1.14
CA ALA A 268 5.90 8.33 1.59
C ALA A 268 5.37 9.66 1.04
N HIS A 269 6.24 10.61 0.69
CA HIS A 269 5.85 11.91 0.11
C HIS A 269 4.98 11.78 -1.15
N LEU A 270 5.09 10.68 -1.90
CA LEU A 270 4.27 10.42 -3.09
C LEU A 270 2.79 10.22 -2.79
N LEU A 271 2.45 9.79 -1.56
CA LEU A 271 1.05 9.64 -1.14
C LEU A 271 0.37 11.01 -0.95
N PHE A 272 1.16 12.03 -0.63
CA PHE A 272 0.65 13.34 -0.20
C PHE A 272 0.77 14.41 -1.29
N ASN A 273 1.74 14.30 -2.19
CA ASN A 273 1.97 15.28 -3.25
C ASN A 273 0.74 15.45 -4.17
N ASP A 274 0.29 16.69 -4.31
CA ASP A 274 -0.85 17.11 -5.13
C ASP A 274 -2.16 16.34 -4.83
N ALA A 275 -2.28 15.74 -3.65
CA ALA A 275 -3.46 15.01 -3.21
C ALA A 275 -4.61 15.99 -2.90
N PRO A 276 -5.84 15.76 -3.43
CA PRO A 276 -7.00 16.58 -3.08
C PRO A 276 -7.31 16.46 -1.59
N GLN A 277 -7.90 17.49 -0.98
CA GLN A 277 -8.23 17.49 0.45
C GLN A 277 -9.03 16.25 0.87
N VAL A 278 -10.04 15.85 0.09
CA VAL A 278 -10.87 14.67 0.37
C VAL A 278 -10.04 13.38 0.46
N LEU A 279 -8.98 13.27 -0.34
CA LEU A 279 -8.07 12.11 -0.29
C LEU A 279 -7.20 12.15 0.96
N LEU A 280 -6.66 13.32 1.31
CA LEU A 280 -5.87 13.51 2.52
C LEU A 280 -6.71 13.19 3.77
N ASP A 281 -7.95 13.66 3.82
CA ASP A 281 -8.89 13.37 4.90
C ASP A 281 -9.15 11.87 5.03
N LYS A 282 -9.32 11.16 3.90
CA LYS A 282 -9.48 9.70 3.88
C LYS A 282 -8.21 8.98 4.33
N ILE A 283 -7.02 9.41 3.89
CA ILE A 283 -5.73 8.86 4.34
C ILE A 283 -5.60 9.01 5.86
N GLU A 284 -5.84 10.22 6.38
CA GLU A 284 -5.79 10.49 7.82
C GLU A 284 -6.78 9.61 8.58
N GLN A 285 -8.02 9.51 8.10
CA GLN A 285 -9.05 8.67 8.70
C GLN A 285 -8.62 7.21 8.72
N VAL A 286 -8.16 6.65 7.60
CA VAL A 286 -7.75 5.26 7.50
C VAL A 286 -6.56 4.97 8.42
N ILE A 287 -5.52 5.82 8.42
CA ILE A 287 -4.37 5.66 9.32
C ILE A 287 -4.84 5.68 10.78
N ARG A 288 -5.67 6.65 11.16
CA ARG A 288 -6.17 6.77 12.54
C ARG A 288 -6.94 5.54 12.99
N LEU A 289 -7.73 4.94 12.10
CA LEU A 289 -8.60 3.82 12.43
C LEU A 289 -7.91 2.45 12.32
N ILE A 290 -6.96 2.28 11.39
CA ILE A 290 -6.33 0.96 11.16
C ILE A 290 -5.51 0.47 12.36
N ARG A 291 -5.10 1.39 13.25
CA ARG A 291 -4.47 1.04 14.53
C ARG A 291 -5.35 0.12 15.37
N SER A 292 -6.66 0.36 15.44
CA SER A 292 -7.58 -0.44 16.27
C SER A 292 -7.74 -1.87 15.76
N LYS A 293 -7.41 -2.09 14.48
CA LYS A 293 -7.30 -3.42 13.84
C LYS A 293 -5.99 -4.14 14.15
N GLY A 294 -5.06 -3.49 14.83
CA GLY A 294 -3.73 -4.02 15.16
C GLY A 294 -2.70 -3.82 14.05
N VAL A 295 -2.89 -2.88 13.12
CA VAL A 295 -1.96 -2.61 12.02
C VAL A 295 -1.15 -1.34 12.30
N GLY A 296 0.16 -1.42 12.10
CA GLY A 296 1.06 -0.26 12.13
C GLY A 296 1.32 0.30 10.74
N VAL A 297 1.46 1.62 10.63
CA VAL A 297 1.81 2.29 9.37
C VAL A 297 3.03 3.17 9.60
N TRP A 298 4.10 2.94 8.83
CA TRP A 298 5.37 3.63 8.97
C TRP A 298 5.70 4.36 7.68
N PHE A 299 5.85 5.68 7.78
CA PHE A 299 6.24 6.52 6.65
C PHE A 299 7.75 6.65 6.61
N VAL A 300 8.35 6.37 5.46
CA VAL A 300 9.77 6.56 5.22
C VAL A 300 9.93 7.64 4.15
N SER A 301 10.53 8.78 4.52
CA SER A 301 10.63 9.93 3.62
C SER A 301 11.93 10.68 3.79
N GLN A 302 12.45 11.20 2.69
CA GLN A 302 13.52 12.21 2.70
C GLN A 302 13.02 13.64 2.74
N ASN A 303 11.73 13.83 2.46
CA ASN A 303 11.08 15.13 2.47
C ASN A 303 9.93 15.09 3.50
N PRO A 304 10.19 15.48 4.75
CA PRO A 304 9.17 15.47 5.80
C PRO A 304 8.27 16.72 5.80
N SER A 305 8.61 17.76 5.01
CA SER A 305 7.85 19.01 4.91
C SER A 305 6.70 18.94 3.91
#